data_AF-A0A426W8R0-F1
#
_entry.id   AF-A0A426W8R0-F1
#
_cell.length_a   1.000
_cell.length_b   1.000
_cell.length_c   1.000
_cell.angle_alpha   90.00
_cell.angle_beta   90.00
_cell.angle_gamma   90.00
#
_symmetry.space_group_name_H-M   'P 1'
#
loop_
_entity.id
_entity.type
_entity.pdbx_description
1 polymer ?
#
loop_
_entity_poly.entity_id
_entity_poly.type
_entity_poly.pdbx_seq_one_letter_code
_entity_poly.pdbx_strand_id
1 'polypeptide(L)'
;MEDFELSIGKHKIIARSMVNKHFDDWIKLSISDGEHEFEIGEDRKHTFISKFITGLNGKYDEIKGHIQGYPCTGVLTVDETRTTIYMAHKESATLLLFQSAKGEAIQIIEATKSEFDSLIDQLNLLLLPH
;
A
#
# COMPACT_ATOMS: atom_id res chain seq x y z
N MET A 1 -15.79 11.75 5.35
CA MET A 1 -14.36 11.39 5.29
C MET A 1 -13.77 12.11 4.09
N GLU A 2 -12.68 12.83 4.31
CA GLU A 2 -11.93 13.48 3.23
C GLU A 2 -11.07 12.43 2.51
N ASP A 3 -10.83 12.65 1.21
CA ASP A 3 -9.88 11.84 0.46
C ASP A 3 -8.48 12.06 1.04
N PHE A 4 -7.73 10.97 1.18
CA PHE A 4 -6.38 10.99 1.69
C PHE A 4 -5.40 10.65 0.56
N GLU A 5 -4.31 11.40 0.51
CA GLU A 5 -3.29 11.25 -0.52
C GLU A 5 -1.91 11.24 0.12
N LEU A 6 -1.14 10.20 -0.18
CA LEU A 6 0.25 10.00 0.24
C LEU A 6 1.14 10.09 -0.98
N SER A 7 2.24 10.83 -0.89
CA SER A 7 3.22 10.90 -1.97
C SER A 7 4.48 10.11 -1.63
N ILE A 8 4.97 9.33 -2.60
CA ILE A 8 6.26 8.62 -2.56
C ILE A 8 6.97 8.88 -3.89
N GLY A 9 7.95 9.78 -3.90
CA GLY A 9 8.56 10.29 -5.12
C GLY A 9 7.51 10.90 -6.05
N LYS A 10 7.45 10.39 -7.29
CA LYS A 10 6.42 10.78 -8.29
C LYS A 10 5.08 10.07 -8.10
N HIS A 11 5.02 9.04 -7.26
CA HIS A 11 3.83 8.22 -7.09
C HIS A 11 2.95 8.76 -5.97
N LYS A 12 1.64 8.54 -6.11
CA LYS A 12 0.65 8.92 -5.12
C LYS A 12 -0.18 7.70 -4.75
N ILE A 13 -0.26 7.35 -3.47
CA ILE A 13 -1.24 6.40 -2.96
C ILE A 13 -2.45 7.23 -2.52
N ILE A 14 -3.59 6.99 -3.16
CA ILE A 14 -4.82 7.76 -2.99
C ILE A 14 -5.85 6.85 -2.34
N ALA A 15 -6.42 7.30 -1.23
CA ALA A 15 -7.51 6.67 -0.50
C ALA A 15 -8.75 7.57 -0.61
N ARG A 16 -9.72 7.19 -1.44
CA ARG A 16 -10.96 7.96 -1.63
C ARG A 16 -12.09 7.37 -0.83
N SER A 17 -12.78 8.22 -0.07
CA SER A 17 -13.98 7.80 0.68
C SER A 17 -15.14 7.59 -0.27
N MET A 18 -15.70 6.38 -0.29
CA MET A 18 -16.85 6.04 -1.11
C MET A 18 -18.09 5.94 -0.21
N VAL A 19 -19.03 6.87 -0.37
CA VAL A 19 -20.32 6.79 0.32
C VAL A 19 -21.32 6.10 -0.60
N ASN A 20 -21.71 4.87 -0.26
CA ASN A 20 -22.76 4.16 -0.98
C ASN A 20 -24.04 4.07 -0.14
N LYS A 21 -25.21 4.33 -0.75
CA LYS A 21 -26.51 4.53 -0.08
C LYS A 21 -27.03 3.36 0.76
N HIS A 22 -26.35 2.21 0.76
CA HIS A 22 -26.90 0.99 1.35
C HIS A 22 -26.03 0.24 2.36
N PHE A 23 -24.70 0.38 2.44
CA PHE A 23 -23.90 -0.36 3.45
C PHE A 23 -22.50 0.23 3.68
N ASP A 24 -22.17 0.50 4.96
CA ASP A 24 -20.85 0.77 5.57
C ASP A 24 -19.96 1.85 4.88
N ASP A 25 -18.99 2.42 5.58
CA ASP A 25 -17.97 3.29 4.98
C ASP A 25 -16.93 2.45 4.24
N TRP A 26 -16.67 2.78 2.96
CA TRP A 26 -15.69 2.10 2.11
C TRP A 26 -14.63 3.08 1.66
N ILE A 27 -13.38 2.63 1.60
CA ILE A 27 -12.29 3.39 1.00
C ILE A 27 -11.84 2.68 -0.27
N LYS A 28 -11.74 3.42 -1.37
CA LYS A 28 -11.07 2.94 -2.57
C LYS A 28 -9.61 3.39 -2.55
N LEU A 29 -8.70 2.45 -2.75
CA LEU A 29 -7.27 2.66 -2.80
C LEU A 29 -6.75 2.52 -4.22
N SER A 30 -6.06 3.56 -4.65
CA SER A 30 -5.40 3.62 -5.95
C SER A 30 -3.96 4.07 -5.80
N ILE A 31 -3.12 3.73 -6.76
CA ILE A 31 -1.78 4.26 -6.94
C ILE A 31 -1.73 5.01 -8.26
N SER A 32 -1.27 6.26 -8.23
CA SER A 32 -1.01 7.03 -9.42
C SER A 32 0.49 7.23 -9.62
N ASP A 33 0.94 7.21 -10.86
CA ASP A 33 2.31 7.58 -11.25
C ASP A 33 2.39 8.99 -11.87
N GLY A 34 1.30 9.75 -11.80
CA GLY A 34 1.12 11.07 -12.41
C GLY A 34 0.44 11.06 -13.77
N GLU A 35 0.48 9.93 -14.50
CA GLU A 35 -0.14 9.78 -15.83
C GLU A 35 -1.32 8.80 -15.78
N HIS A 36 -1.19 7.75 -14.98
CA HIS A 36 -2.16 6.68 -14.83
C HIS A 36 -2.54 6.54 -13.36
N GLU A 37 -3.75 6.04 -13.12
CA GLU A 37 -4.23 5.64 -11.80
C GLU A 37 -4.58 4.15 -11.88
N PHE A 38 -3.96 3.34 -11.01
CA PHE A 38 -4.16 1.91 -10.91
C PHE A 38 -4.88 1.60 -9.61
N GLU A 39 -5.97 0.85 -9.69
CA GLU A 39 -6.69 0.41 -8.52
C GLU A 39 -5.92 -0.69 -7.79
N ILE A 40 -5.67 -0.49 -6.49
CA ILE A 40 -5.00 -1.47 -5.62
C ILE A 40 -6.07 -2.30 -4.90
N GLY A 41 -7.11 -1.62 -4.41
CA GLY A 41 -8.32 -2.30 -3.96
C GLY A 41 -9.28 -1.46 -3.14
N GLU A 42 -10.24 -2.15 -2.53
CA GLU A 42 -11.26 -1.56 -1.68
C GLU A 42 -11.02 -2.00 -0.23
N ASP A 43 -11.30 -1.09 0.69
CA ASP A 43 -11.16 -1.29 2.12
C ASP A 43 -12.48 -0.98 2.82
N ARG A 44 -13.21 -2.05 3.14
CA ARG A 44 -14.38 -1.95 3.99
C ARG A 44 -13.96 -1.84 5.46
N LYS A 45 -14.41 -0.78 6.13
CA LYS A 45 -14.15 -0.51 7.56
C LYS A 45 -12.67 -0.35 7.96
N HIS A 46 -11.82 0.14 7.05
CA HIS A 46 -10.40 0.43 7.33
C HIS A 46 -9.55 -0.81 7.71
N THR A 47 -10.02 -2.01 7.39
CA THR A 47 -9.38 -3.27 7.74
C THR A 47 -8.08 -3.46 6.95
N PHE A 48 -8.06 -3.05 5.68
CA PHE A 48 -6.88 -3.12 4.85
C PHE A 48 -5.83 -2.09 5.25
N ILE A 49 -6.17 -0.82 5.45
CA ILE A 49 -5.20 0.21 5.88
C ILE A 49 -4.59 -0.20 7.22
N SER A 50 -5.41 -0.74 8.13
CA SER A 50 -4.94 -1.29 9.41
C SER A 50 -3.98 -2.46 9.23
N LYS A 51 -4.28 -3.42 8.34
CA LYS A 51 -3.38 -4.52 7.99
C LYS A 51 -2.13 -4.05 7.26
N PHE A 52 -2.23 -3.06 6.39
CA PHE A 52 -1.12 -2.47 5.65
C PHE A 52 -0.12 -1.86 6.62
N ILE A 53 -0.62 -1.04 7.55
CA ILE A 53 0.18 -0.44 8.61
C ILE A 53 0.73 -1.48 9.57
N THR A 54 -0.08 -2.44 10.01
CA THR A 54 0.37 -3.51 10.92
C THR A 54 1.39 -4.42 10.24
N GLY A 55 1.24 -4.67 8.94
CA GLY A 55 2.20 -5.39 8.12
C GLY A 55 3.51 -4.62 7.99
N LEU A 56 3.44 -3.29 7.80
CA LEU A 56 4.61 -2.42 7.71
C LEU A 56 5.32 -2.18 9.05
N ASN A 57 4.55 -2.14 10.16
CA ASN A 57 5.04 -1.98 11.53
C ASN A 57 5.38 -3.32 12.22
N GLY A 58 5.04 -4.44 11.59
CA GLY A 58 5.03 -5.77 12.22
C GLY A 58 6.09 -6.73 11.66
N LYS A 59 6.10 -7.94 12.22
CA LYS A 59 6.92 -9.05 11.72
C LYS A 59 6.32 -9.52 10.39
N TYR A 60 6.93 -9.09 9.30
CA TYR A 60 6.67 -9.63 7.98
C TYR A 60 6.82 -11.16 7.97
N ASP A 61 5.97 -11.84 7.22
CA ASP A 61 6.28 -13.22 6.84
C ASP A 61 7.53 -13.16 5.95
N GLU A 62 8.64 -13.72 6.42
CA GLU A 62 9.85 -13.88 5.61
C GLU A 62 9.52 -14.78 4.43
N ILE A 63 9.47 -14.19 3.23
CA ILE A 63 9.16 -14.92 2.01
C ILE A 63 10.41 -15.02 1.16
N LYS A 64 10.58 -16.22 0.60
CA LYS A 64 11.59 -16.48 -0.41
C LYS A 64 11.14 -15.87 -1.74
N GLY A 65 11.79 -14.78 -2.15
CA GLY A 65 11.54 -14.10 -3.41
C GLY A 65 12.57 -13.00 -3.66
N HIS A 66 12.59 -12.43 -4.87
CA HIS A 66 13.41 -11.28 -5.18
C HIS A 66 12.61 -10.22 -5.94
N ILE A 67 12.80 -8.95 -5.60
CA ILE A 67 12.33 -7.79 -6.37
C ILE A 67 13.57 -7.12 -6.95
N GLN A 68 13.67 -7.03 -8.28
CA GLN A 68 14.83 -6.46 -8.98
C GLN A 68 16.20 -7.01 -8.50
N GLY A 69 16.25 -8.30 -8.13
CA GLY A 69 17.47 -8.94 -7.63
C GLY A 69 17.76 -8.74 -6.13
N TYR A 70 16.95 -7.95 -5.42
CA TYR A 70 17.02 -7.81 -3.96
C TYR A 70 16.09 -8.79 -3.28
N PRO A 71 16.50 -9.45 -2.19
CA PRO A 71 15.65 -10.40 -1.49
C PRO A 71 14.40 -9.72 -0.95
N CYS A 72 13.26 -10.38 -1.12
CA CYS A 72 12.01 -9.97 -0.50
C CYS A 72 12.16 -10.04 1.02
N THR A 73 11.80 -8.96 1.70
CA THR A 73 11.86 -8.82 3.16
C THR A 73 10.48 -8.81 3.80
N GLY A 74 9.41 -8.73 2.99
CA GLY A 74 8.05 -8.88 3.50
C GLY A 74 6.97 -8.88 2.43
N VAL A 75 5.77 -9.27 2.85
CA VAL A 75 4.56 -9.22 2.02
C VAL A 75 3.40 -8.68 2.82
N LEU A 76 2.44 -8.13 2.08
CA LEU A 76 1.11 -7.86 2.56
C LEU A 76 0.10 -8.20 1.48
N THR A 77 -1.01 -8.84 1.83
CA THR A 77 -2.14 -9.06 0.92
C THR A 77 -3.32 -8.16 1.29
N VAL A 78 -3.88 -7.49 0.28
CA VAL A 78 -5.14 -6.75 0.31
C VAL A 78 -6.26 -7.77 0.17
N ASP A 79 -7.09 -8.01 1.19
CA ASP A 79 -8.03 -9.14 1.16
C ASP A 79 -9.14 -9.05 0.10
N GLU A 80 -9.71 -7.87 -0.13
CA GLU A 80 -10.88 -7.74 -1.03
C GLU A 80 -10.51 -7.89 -2.50
N THR A 81 -9.39 -7.29 -2.93
CA THR A 81 -8.90 -7.40 -4.31
C THR A 81 -7.85 -8.49 -4.51
N ARG A 82 -7.33 -9.05 -3.42
CA ARG A 82 -6.19 -9.99 -3.40
C ARG A 82 -4.93 -9.44 -4.05
N THR A 83 -4.81 -8.12 -4.15
CA THR A 83 -3.57 -7.45 -4.55
C THR A 83 -2.53 -7.68 -3.47
N THR A 84 -1.33 -8.12 -3.87
CA THR A 84 -0.23 -8.43 -2.96
C THR A 84 0.88 -7.41 -3.13
N ILE A 85 1.38 -6.89 -2.02
CA ILE A 85 2.41 -5.87 -1.94
C ILE A 85 3.65 -6.52 -1.36
N TYR A 86 4.69 -6.69 -2.17
CA TYR A 86 5.97 -7.23 -1.75
C TYR A 86 6.94 -6.10 -1.44
N MET A 87 7.76 -6.30 -0.43
CA MET A 87 8.79 -5.36 0.01
C MET A 87 10.16 -5.97 -0.13
N ALA A 88 11.12 -5.18 -0.58
CA ALA A 88 12.54 -5.53 -0.52
C ALA A 88 13.35 -4.30 -0.10
N HIS A 89 14.36 -4.51 0.75
CA HIS A 89 15.28 -3.44 1.12
C HIS A 89 16.51 -3.45 0.20
N LYS A 90 16.79 -2.27 -0.37
CA LYS A 90 17.99 -1.90 -1.09
C LYS A 90 18.72 -0.89 -0.22
N GLU A 91 20.06 -0.84 -0.25
CA GLU A 91 20.90 -0.12 0.72
C GLU A 91 20.33 1.22 1.27
N SER A 92 19.81 2.08 0.39
CA SER A 92 19.22 3.38 0.74
C SER A 92 17.71 3.52 0.44
N ALA A 93 17.04 2.44 0.03
CA ALA A 93 15.67 2.48 -0.46
C ALA A 93 14.85 1.21 -0.13
N THR A 94 13.54 1.36 -0.08
CA THR A 94 12.58 0.25 -0.02
C THR A 94 11.89 0.14 -1.38
N LEU A 95 11.90 -1.06 -1.95
CA LEU A 95 11.14 -1.39 -3.15
C LEU A 95 9.78 -1.96 -2.76
N LEU A 96 8.72 -1.41 -3.34
CA LEU A 96 7.34 -1.88 -3.19
C LEU A 96 6.84 -2.40 -4.53
N LEU A 97 6.60 -3.71 -4.64
CA LEU A 97 5.98 -4.32 -5.81
C LEU A 97 4.51 -4.60 -5.52
N PHE A 98 3.63 -3.96 -6.28
CA PHE A 98 2.20 -4.21 -6.28
C PHE A 98 1.89 -5.25 -7.34
N GLN A 99 1.30 -6.37 -6.94
CA GLN A 99 0.96 -7.49 -7.81
C GLN A 99 -0.54 -7.79 -7.71
N SER A 100 -1.22 -7.95 -8.83
CA SER A 100 -2.64 -8.31 -8.86
C SER A 100 -2.87 -9.74 -8.37
N ALA A 101 -4.14 -10.09 -8.08
CA ALA A 101 -4.54 -11.45 -7.73
C ALA A 101 -4.16 -12.52 -8.79
N LYS A 102 -3.92 -12.10 -10.03
CA LYS A 102 -3.52 -12.97 -11.14
C LYS A 102 -2.01 -13.16 -11.25
N GLY A 103 -1.23 -12.51 -10.38
CA GLY A 103 0.23 -12.53 -10.41
C GLY A 103 0.85 -11.48 -11.34
N GLU A 104 0.06 -10.58 -11.91
CA GLU A 104 0.56 -9.53 -12.83
C GLU A 104 1.13 -8.37 -12.02
N ALA A 105 2.32 -7.89 -12.38
CA ALA A 105 2.88 -6.69 -11.78
C ALA A 105 2.05 -5.47 -12.20
N ILE A 106 1.52 -4.76 -11.21
CA ILE A 106 0.77 -3.51 -11.38
C ILE A 106 1.76 -2.34 -11.41
N GLN A 107 2.59 -2.23 -10.37
CA GLN A 107 3.55 -1.15 -10.24
C GLN A 107 4.72 -1.53 -9.34
N ILE A 108 5.89 -0.93 -9.58
CA ILE A 108 7.03 -0.98 -8.66
C ILE A 108 7.40 0.44 -8.25
N ILE A 109 7.40 0.72 -6.95
CA ILE A 109 7.88 1.97 -6.39
C ILE A 109 9.24 1.73 -5.72
N GLU A 110 10.21 2.59 -6.02
CA GLU A 110 11.41 2.76 -5.20
C GLU A 110 11.21 3.98 -4.31
N ALA A 111 11.19 3.77 -3.00
CA ALA A 111 11.03 4.80 -1.98
C ALA A 111 12.36 4.96 -1.25
N THR A 112 12.89 6.17 -1.11
CA THR A 112 13.99 6.40 -0.17
C THR A 112 13.54 6.05 1.25
N LYS A 113 14.49 5.74 2.13
CA LYS A 113 14.17 5.47 3.54
C LYS A 113 13.29 6.58 4.17
N SER A 114 13.60 7.84 3.91
CA SER A 114 12.84 8.97 4.45
C SER A 114 11.41 9.06 3.90
N GLU A 115 11.19 8.74 2.63
CA GLU A 115 9.85 8.73 2.03
C GLU A 115 9.03 7.57 2.58
N PHE A 116 9.66 6.42 2.76
CA PHE A 116 9.03 5.24 3.34
C PHE A 116 8.66 5.48 4.81
N ASP A 117 9.56 6.04 5.62
CA ASP A 117 9.26 6.36 7.03
C ASP A 117 8.10 7.38 7.12
N SER A 118 8.11 8.43 6.28
CA SER A 118 7.03 9.42 6.20
C SER A 118 5.68 8.82 5.79
N LEU A 119 5.69 7.84 4.87
CA LEU A 119 4.51 7.08 4.50
C LEU A 119 3.92 6.35 5.70
N ILE A 120 4.76 5.63 6.47
CA ILE A 120 4.34 4.91 7.67
C ILE A 120 3.71 5.87 8.69
N ASP A 121 4.34 7.02 8.92
CA ASP A 121 3.85 8.02 9.88
C ASP A 121 2.48 8.58 9.46
N GLN A 122 2.31 8.96 8.19
CA GLN A 122 1.05 9.49 7.68
C GLN A 122 -0.08 8.46 7.72
N LEU A 123 0.24 7.20 7.46
CA LEU A 123 -0.70 6.10 7.58
C LEU A 123 -1.09 5.82 9.02
N ASN A 124 -0.15 5.84 9.96
CA ASN A 124 -0.42 5.70 11.40
C ASN A 124 -1.40 6.78 11.89
N LEU A 125 -1.28 8.02 11.41
CA LEU A 125 -2.19 9.12 11.75
C LEU A 125 -3.63 8.85 11.31
N LEU A 126 -3.86 8.18 10.18
CA LEU A 126 -5.19 7.83 9.71
C LEU A 126 -5.91 6.78 10.56
N LEU A 127 -5.16 5.93 11.27
CA LEU A 127 -5.75 4.88 12.11
C LEU A 127 -6.10 5.37 13.51
N LEU A 128 -5.68 6.58 13.89
CA LEU A 128 -6.05 7.11 15.19
C LEU A 128 -7.55 7.41 15.20
N PRO A 129 -8.30 6.95 16.22
CA PRO A 129 -9.70 7.28 16.35
C PRO A 129 -9.84 8.81 16.51
N HIS A 130 -10.55 9.44 15.57
CA HIS A 130 -10.97 10.85 15.66
C HIS A 130 -12.23 10.99 16.53
#